data_AF-A0A7S9ND97-F1
#
_entry.id   AF-A0A7S9ND97-F1
#
_cell.length_a   1.000
_cell.length_b   1.000
_cell.length_c   1.000
_cell.angle_alpha   90.00
_cell.angle_beta   90.00
_cell.angle_gamma   90.00
#
_symmetry.space_group_name_H-M   'P 1'
#
loop_
_entity.id
_entity.type
_entity.pdbx_description
1 polymer ?
#
loop_
_entity_poly.entity_id
_entity_poly.type
_entity_poly.pdbx_seq_one_letter_code
_entity_poly.pdbx_strand_id
1 'polypeptide(L)'
;MFAAIFDKNVSDENTAKIIDYYIYKFNCDANITFKSNELRYEPNLLEIAFLMKKFKNFDDLLDKGTKPNGRLAFSMGSEFLFFFQDNGVVFESKTPSKELLEFIKTQKYKEFKEEKFKLIKKQLQYGQDPKDYKYLKYILKLINDEKDLDNLLKNRTQKELAQ
;
A
#
# COMPACT_ATOMS: atom_id res chain seq x y z
N MET A 1 -10.19 7.44 -16.13
CA MET A 1 -9.27 7.50 -14.97
C MET A 1 -8.30 6.32 -14.95
N PHE A 2 -8.73 5.07 -14.74
CA PHE A 2 -7.83 3.90 -14.67
C PHE A 2 -6.82 3.79 -15.82
N ALA A 3 -7.26 3.94 -17.08
CA ALA A 3 -6.38 3.88 -18.24
C ALA A 3 -5.20 4.87 -18.16
N ALA A 4 -5.44 6.08 -17.64
CA ALA A 4 -4.39 7.08 -17.46
C ALA A 4 -3.37 6.65 -16.38
N ILE A 5 -3.83 5.98 -15.31
CA ILE A 5 -2.92 5.47 -14.28
C ILE A 5 -2.09 4.30 -14.81
N PHE A 6 -2.68 3.39 -15.59
CA PHE A 6 -1.98 2.26 -16.20
C PHE A 6 -0.99 2.65 -17.30
N ASP A 7 -1.20 3.77 -17.97
CA ASP A 7 -0.33 4.19 -19.06
C ASP A 7 1.05 4.62 -18.52
N LYS A 8 2.07 3.82 -18.87
CA LYS A 8 3.48 4.05 -18.51
C LYS A 8 4.10 5.22 -19.27
N ASN A 9 3.52 5.63 -20.39
CA ASN A 9 3.99 6.75 -21.20
C ASN A 9 3.43 8.09 -20.69
N VAL A 10 2.41 8.06 -19.83
CA VAL A 10 1.86 9.25 -19.20
C VAL A 10 2.53 9.46 -17.85
N SER A 11 3.20 10.61 -17.70
CA SER A 11 3.85 10.99 -16.45
C SER A 11 2.85 11.05 -15.28
N ASP A 12 3.36 10.92 -14.05
CA ASP A 12 2.56 11.06 -12.83
C ASP A 12 1.82 12.42 -12.83
N GLU A 13 2.52 13.51 -13.14
CA GLU A 13 1.90 14.84 -13.22
C GLU A 13 0.78 14.94 -14.27
N ASN A 14 0.98 14.41 -15.47
CA ASN A 14 -0.06 14.45 -16.50
C ASN A 14 -1.23 13.51 -16.16
N THR A 15 -0.96 12.41 -15.46
CA THR A 15 -2.01 11.52 -14.95
C THR A 15 -2.91 12.28 -13.98
N ALA A 16 -2.34 13.11 -13.08
CA ALA A 16 -3.12 13.90 -12.13
C ALA A 16 -4.05 14.89 -12.83
N LYS A 17 -3.54 15.60 -13.86
CA LYS A 17 -4.35 16.51 -14.69
C LYS A 17 -5.52 15.79 -15.37
N ILE A 18 -5.29 14.57 -15.86
CA ILE A 18 -6.33 13.75 -16.50
C ILE A 18 -7.38 13.33 -15.46
N ILE A 19 -6.95 12.81 -14.30
CA ILE A 19 -7.88 12.40 -13.22
C ILE A 19 -8.73 13.58 -12.76
N ASP A 20 -8.12 14.73 -12.50
CA ASP A 20 -8.81 15.95 -12.08
C ASP A 20 -9.85 16.39 -13.10
N TYR A 21 -9.52 16.32 -14.39
CA TYR A 21 -10.48 16.60 -15.45
C TYR A 21 -11.70 15.66 -15.39
N TYR A 22 -11.50 14.36 -15.16
CA TYR A 22 -12.61 13.42 -15.02
C TYR A 22 -13.45 13.67 -13.76
N ILE A 23 -12.82 13.91 -12.62
CA ILE A 23 -13.51 14.17 -11.36
C ILE A 23 -14.31 15.47 -11.46
N TYR A 24 -13.69 16.59 -11.83
CA TYR A 24 -14.35 17.89 -11.75
C TYR A 24 -15.24 18.21 -12.95
N LYS A 25 -14.85 17.83 -14.17
CA LYS A 25 -15.66 18.15 -15.36
C LYS A 25 -16.79 17.15 -15.60
N PHE A 26 -16.51 15.88 -15.37
CA PHE A 26 -17.49 14.81 -15.61
C PHE A 26 -18.13 14.29 -14.32
N ASN A 27 -17.83 14.89 -13.18
CA ASN A 27 -18.34 14.49 -11.87
C ASN A 27 -18.12 12.99 -11.59
N CYS A 28 -16.98 12.45 -12.05
CA CYS A 28 -16.64 11.05 -11.83
C CYS A 28 -16.29 10.83 -10.35
N ASP A 29 -16.83 9.76 -9.76
CA ASP A 29 -16.52 9.39 -8.39
C ASP A 29 -15.04 8.95 -8.26
N ALA A 30 -14.31 9.58 -7.34
CA ALA A 30 -12.92 9.24 -7.04
C ALA A 30 -12.78 7.89 -6.30
N ASN A 31 -13.88 7.32 -5.80
CA ASN A 31 -13.94 6.01 -5.15
C ASN A 31 -14.33 4.88 -6.10
N ILE A 32 -14.39 5.12 -7.42
CA ILE A 32 -14.67 4.05 -8.37
C ILE A 32 -13.69 2.88 -8.26
N THR A 33 -14.20 1.70 -8.52
CA THR A 33 -13.45 0.47 -8.65
C THR A 33 -13.39 0.03 -10.11
N PHE A 34 -12.34 -0.69 -10.47
CA PHE A 34 -12.20 -1.25 -11.81
C PHE A 34 -12.88 -2.62 -11.86
N LYS A 35 -14.03 -2.67 -12.55
CA LYS A 35 -14.80 -3.89 -12.76
C LYS A 35 -14.28 -4.65 -13.97
N SER A 36 -13.86 -5.90 -13.76
CA SER A 36 -13.44 -6.80 -14.84
C SER A 36 -13.84 -8.23 -14.51
N ASN A 37 -14.34 -8.96 -15.49
CA ASN A 37 -14.63 -10.39 -15.37
C ASN A 37 -13.34 -11.24 -15.29
N GLU A 38 -12.19 -10.66 -15.60
CA GLU A 38 -10.89 -11.33 -15.55
C GLU A 38 -10.24 -11.26 -14.17
N LEU A 39 -10.63 -10.28 -13.35
CA LEU A 39 -10.06 -10.08 -12.01
C LEU A 39 -10.96 -10.71 -10.95
N ARG A 40 -10.34 -11.35 -9.96
CA ARG A 40 -11.05 -11.90 -8.79
C ARG A 40 -11.45 -10.84 -7.75
N TYR A 41 -11.11 -9.58 -8.00
CA TYR A 41 -11.35 -8.44 -7.11
C TYR A 41 -11.41 -7.16 -7.94
N GLU A 42 -11.98 -6.10 -7.38
CA GLU A 42 -12.09 -4.80 -8.05
C GLU A 42 -11.10 -3.79 -7.41
N PRO A 43 -9.94 -3.53 -8.05
CA PRO A 43 -8.99 -2.56 -7.52
C PRO A 43 -9.58 -1.14 -7.60
N ASN A 44 -9.25 -0.30 -6.61
CA ASN A 44 -9.59 1.12 -6.66
C ASN A 44 -8.43 1.94 -7.26
N LEU A 45 -8.65 3.24 -7.46
CA LEU A 45 -7.64 4.13 -8.04
C LEU A 45 -6.34 4.21 -7.21
N LEU A 46 -6.43 4.14 -5.87
CA LEU A 46 -5.26 4.18 -4.98
C LEU A 46 -4.36 2.96 -5.13
N GLU A 47 -4.93 1.75 -5.15
CA GLU A 47 -4.14 0.54 -5.36
C GLU A 47 -3.41 0.58 -6.70
N ILE A 48 -4.10 0.98 -7.77
CA ILE A 48 -3.46 1.06 -9.10
C ILE A 48 -2.39 2.15 -9.13
N ALA A 49 -2.63 3.33 -8.53
CA ALA A 49 -1.63 4.39 -8.45
C ALA A 49 -0.37 3.92 -7.70
N PHE A 50 -0.56 3.19 -6.59
CA PHE A 50 0.51 2.57 -5.83
C PHE A 50 1.30 1.54 -6.65
N LEU A 51 0.62 0.58 -7.28
CA LEU A 51 1.27 -0.46 -8.11
C LEU A 51 2.02 0.12 -9.30
N MET A 52 1.52 1.21 -9.88
CA MET A 52 2.14 1.91 -11.01
C MET A 52 3.19 2.95 -10.58
N LYS A 53 3.50 3.07 -9.28
CA LYS A 53 4.44 4.05 -8.71
C LYS A 53 4.11 5.50 -9.04
N LYS A 54 2.82 5.82 -9.19
CA LYS A 54 2.29 7.17 -9.42
C LYS A 54 1.92 7.84 -8.10
N PHE A 55 2.94 8.11 -7.28
CA PHE A 55 2.76 8.55 -5.88
C PHE A 55 2.17 9.94 -5.74
N LYS A 56 2.38 10.84 -6.72
CA LYS A 56 1.69 12.13 -6.73
C LYS A 56 0.19 11.93 -6.90
N ASN A 57 -0.23 11.08 -7.85
CA ASN A 57 -1.65 10.74 -8.00
C ASN A 57 -2.20 10.03 -6.76
N PHE A 58 -1.42 9.15 -6.14
CA PHE A 58 -1.83 8.48 -4.91
C PHE A 58 -2.19 9.50 -3.81
N ASP A 59 -1.33 10.50 -3.62
CA ASP A 59 -1.54 11.57 -2.64
C ASP A 59 -2.72 12.47 -3.02
N ASP A 60 -2.79 12.89 -4.29
CA ASP A 60 -3.88 13.72 -4.80
C ASP A 60 -5.25 13.03 -4.68
N LEU A 61 -5.31 11.70 -4.84
CA LEU A 61 -6.54 10.90 -4.68
C LEU A 61 -6.97 10.81 -3.20
N LEU A 62 -6.01 10.67 -2.27
CA LEU A 62 -6.30 10.69 -0.84
C LEU A 62 -6.90 12.04 -0.43
N ASP A 63 -6.32 13.16 -0.89
CA ASP A 63 -6.82 14.51 -0.61
C ASP A 63 -8.20 14.78 -1.22
N LYS A 64 -8.52 14.10 -2.33
CA LYS A 64 -9.85 14.12 -2.96
C LYS A 64 -10.85 13.16 -2.33
N GLY A 65 -10.48 12.48 -1.24
CA GLY A 65 -11.38 11.62 -0.48
C GLY A 65 -11.53 10.21 -1.04
N THR A 66 -10.63 9.76 -1.92
CA THR A 66 -10.56 8.34 -2.27
C THR A 66 -10.15 7.55 -1.03
N LYS A 67 -10.96 6.57 -0.65
CA LYS A 67 -10.74 5.79 0.55
C LYS A 67 -9.74 4.64 0.30
N PRO A 68 -8.71 4.51 1.13
CA PRO A 68 -7.83 3.35 1.08
C PRO A 68 -8.60 2.09 1.54
N ASN A 69 -8.23 0.91 1.03
CA ASN A 69 -9.00 -0.33 1.22
C ASN A 69 -8.10 -1.54 1.51
N GLY A 70 -8.70 -2.67 1.90
CA GLY A 70 -7.90 -3.84 2.29
C GLY A 70 -7.05 -4.43 1.18
N ARG A 71 -7.37 -4.13 -0.08
CA ARG A 71 -6.58 -4.58 -1.22
C ARG A 71 -5.29 -3.77 -1.38
N LEU A 72 -5.34 -2.45 -1.18
CA LEU A 72 -4.14 -1.61 -1.08
C LEU A 72 -3.21 -2.10 0.04
N ALA A 73 -3.75 -2.38 1.24
CA ALA A 73 -2.97 -2.93 2.35
C ALA A 73 -2.34 -4.29 2.02
N PHE A 74 -3.04 -5.16 1.29
CA PHE A 74 -2.50 -6.42 0.79
C PHE A 74 -1.32 -6.20 -0.19
N SER A 75 -1.46 -5.26 -1.12
CA SER A 75 -0.42 -4.91 -2.09
C SER A 75 0.83 -4.35 -1.41
N MET A 76 0.68 -3.50 -0.40
CA MET A 76 1.81 -3.04 0.43
C MET A 76 2.46 -4.17 1.22
N GLY A 77 1.67 -5.08 1.79
CA GLY A 77 2.20 -6.25 2.50
C GLY A 77 3.05 -7.13 1.58
N SER A 78 2.60 -7.31 0.34
CA SER A 78 3.31 -8.10 -0.68
C SER A 78 4.66 -7.51 -1.08
N GLU A 79 4.84 -6.18 -0.99
CA GLU A 79 6.14 -5.55 -1.26
C GLU A 79 7.25 -6.06 -0.34
N PHE A 80 6.95 -6.48 0.90
CA PHE A 80 7.96 -7.08 1.77
C PHE A 80 8.47 -8.41 1.20
N LEU A 81 7.57 -9.25 0.68
CA LEU A 81 7.96 -10.52 0.06
C LEU A 81 8.80 -10.29 -1.20
N PHE A 82 8.38 -9.36 -2.07
CA PHE A 82 9.15 -9.00 -3.25
C PHE A 82 10.51 -8.42 -2.88
N PHE A 83 10.57 -7.56 -1.86
CA PHE A 83 11.83 -7.00 -1.39
C PHE A 83 12.79 -8.08 -0.91
N PHE A 84 12.31 -9.08 -0.16
CA PHE A 84 13.15 -10.21 0.24
C PHE A 84 13.64 -11.02 -0.97
N GLN A 85 12.73 -11.37 -1.89
CA GLN A 85 13.05 -12.11 -3.11
C GLN A 85 14.08 -11.38 -3.99
N ASP A 86 13.92 -10.07 -4.19
CA ASP A 86 14.84 -9.22 -4.97
C ASP A 86 16.24 -9.13 -4.33
N ASN A 87 16.34 -9.43 -3.04
CA ASN A 87 17.61 -9.51 -2.30
C ASN A 87 18.13 -10.95 -2.14
N GLY A 88 17.53 -11.93 -2.83
CA GLY A 88 17.95 -13.32 -2.79
C GLY A 88 17.72 -14.01 -1.44
N VAL A 89 16.92 -13.41 -0.56
CA VAL A 89 16.55 -14.00 0.73
C VAL A 89 15.07 -14.41 0.65
N VAL A 90 14.78 -15.68 0.88
CA VAL A 90 13.42 -16.21 0.69
C VAL A 90 12.94 -16.92 1.94
N PHE A 91 11.64 -17.13 2.01
CA PHE A 91 11.06 -18.07 2.95
C PHE A 91 11.24 -19.48 2.42
N GLU A 92 11.82 -20.36 3.23
CA GLU A 92 11.78 -21.79 3.00
C GLU A 92 10.47 -22.31 3.61
N SER A 93 9.40 -22.29 2.81
CA SER A 93 8.03 -22.57 3.28
C SER A 93 7.51 -21.49 4.24
N LYS A 94 7.01 -21.85 5.43
CA LYS A 94 6.55 -20.92 6.48
C LYS A 94 7.66 -20.57 7.48
N THR A 95 8.90 -20.94 7.19
CA THR A 95 10.05 -20.70 8.07
C THR A 95 11.00 -19.73 7.38
N PRO A 96 11.45 -18.65 8.06
CA PRO A 96 12.47 -17.78 7.49
C PRO A 96 13.81 -18.52 7.42
N SER A 97 14.58 -18.30 6.35
CA SER A 97 15.95 -18.80 6.29
C SER A 97 16.86 -18.03 7.26
N LYS A 98 18.05 -18.57 7.56
CA LYS A 98 19.03 -17.87 8.40
C LYS A 98 19.48 -16.57 7.74
N GLU A 99 19.66 -16.60 6.43
CA GLU A 99 20.04 -15.46 5.60
C GLU A 99 19.00 -14.35 5.67
N LEU A 100 17.71 -14.71 5.65
CA LEU A 100 16.62 -13.73 5.84
C LEU A 100 16.68 -13.08 7.24
N LEU A 101 16.92 -13.87 8.29
CA LEU A 101 17.03 -13.37 9.67
C LEU A 101 18.26 -12.46 9.87
N GLU A 102 19.36 -12.69 9.16
CA GLU A 102 20.50 -11.78 9.14
C GLU A 102 20.22 -10.53 8.29
N PHE A 103 19.54 -10.71 7.15
CA PHE A 103 19.21 -9.61 6.24
C PHE A 103 18.34 -8.53 6.89
N ILE A 104 17.37 -8.90 7.73
CA ILE A 104 16.51 -7.92 8.43
C ILE A 104 17.27 -7.05 9.44
N LYS A 105 18.51 -7.39 9.80
CA LYS A 105 19.35 -6.56 10.67
C LYS A 105 20.08 -5.46 9.90
N THR A 106 20.16 -5.58 8.57
CA THR A 106 20.89 -4.66 7.69
C THR A 106 20.23 -3.28 7.63
N GLN A 107 21.05 -2.27 7.30
CA GLN A 107 20.55 -0.91 7.08
C GLN A 107 19.55 -0.83 5.93
N LYS A 108 19.80 -1.62 4.86
CA LYS A 108 18.94 -1.70 3.68
C LYS A 108 17.50 -2.09 4.02
N TYR A 109 17.32 -3.10 4.89
CA TYR A 109 15.99 -3.49 5.35
C TYR A 109 15.33 -2.42 6.22
N LYS A 110 16.10 -1.81 7.14
CA LYS A 110 15.58 -0.78 8.05
C LYS A 110 15.04 0.44 7.29
N GLU A 111 15.76 0.89 6.28
CA GLU A 111 15.34 2.01 5.40
C GLU A 111 14.08 1.66 4.63
N PHE A 112 14.05 0.47 4.00
CA PHE A 112 12.86 -0.02 3.31
C PHE A 112 11.65 -0.06 4.24
N LYS A 113 11.79 -0.68 5.42
CA LYS A 113 10.71 -0.79 6.41
C LYS A 113 10.21 0.58 6.85
N GLU A 114 11.11 1.51 7.14
CA GLU A 114 10.75 2.87 7.56
C GLU A 114 9.94 3.60 6.48
N GLU A 115 10.37 3.52 5.22
CA GLU A 115 9.64 4.10 4.08
C GLU A 115 8.23 3.53 3.97
N LYS A 116 8.09 2.19 4.02
CA LYS A 116 6.77 1.54 3.94
C LYS A 116 5.89 1.90 5.13
N PHE A 117 6.45 2.02 6.33
CA PHE A 117 5.70 2.36 7.53
C PHE A 117 5.23 3.83 7.52
N LYS A 118 5.98 4.75 6.89
CA LYS A 118 5.50 6.12 6.63
C LYS A 118 4.26 6.12 5.73
N LEU A 119 4.27 5.30 4.66
CA LEU A 119 3.11 5.15 3.77
C LEU A 119 1.90 4.53 4.50
N ILE A 120 2.11 3.51 5.33
CA ILE A 120 1.05 2.90 6.14
C ILE A 120 0.47 3.94 7.12
N LYS A 121 1.33 4.69 7.81
CA LYS A 121 0.89 5.76 8.71
C LYS A 121 0.02 6.79 7.99
N LYS A 122 0.39 7.15 6.76
CA LYS A 122 -0.42 8.04 5.92
C LYS A 122 -1.79 7.43 5.62
N GLN A 123 -1.85 6.20 5.10
CA GLN A 123 -3.14 5.53 4.83
C GLN A 123 -4.02 5.41 6.08
N LEU A 124 -3.39 5.20 7.24
CA LEU A 124 -4.08 5.19 8.52
C LEU A 124 -4.64 6.59 8.89
N GLN A 125 -4.05 7.70 8.45
CA GLN A 125 -4.64 9.02 8.66
C GLN A 125 -5.86 9.28 7.75
N TYR A 126 -5.91 8.62 6.59
CA TYR A 126 -6.99 8.74 5.60
C TYR A 126 -8.04 7.63 5.70
N GLY A 127 -8.13 6.93 6.84
CA GLY A 127 -9.27 6.05 7.11
C GLY A 127 -9.07 4.56 6.81
N GLN A 128 -7.91 4.08 6.37
CA GLN A 128 -7.61 2.64 6.17
C GLN A 128 -7.88 1.77 7.41
N ASP A 129 -8.70 0.73 7.37
CA ASP A 129 -8.92 -0.11 8.56
C ASP A 129 -7.60 -0.77 9.01
N PRO A 130 -7.14 -0.58 10.28
CA PRO A 130 -5.97 -1.28 10.80
C PRO A 130 -5.99 -2.81 10.64
N LYS A 131 -7.18 -3.43 10.61
CA LYS A 131 -7.37 -4.87 10.43
C LYS A 131 -6.94 -5.35 9.04
N ASP A 132 -6.92 -4.47 8.05
CA ASP A 132 -6.53 -4.82 6.69
C ASP A 132 -5.04 -5.19 6.58
N TYR A 133 -4.20 -4.71 7.50
CA TYR A 133 -2.78 -5.06 7.56
C TYR A 133 -2.48 -6.44 8.14
N LYS A 134 -3.49 -7.31 8.31
CA LYS A 134 -3.33 -8.70 8.81
C LYS A 134 -2.28 -9.50 8.04
N TYR A 135 -2.18 -9.29 6.73
CA TYR A 135 -1.25 -10.03 5.87
C TYR A 135 0.20 -9.57 6.09
N LEU A 136 0.44 -8.26 6.13
CA LEU A 136 1.74 -7.71 6.49
C LEU A 136 2.16 -8.14 7.89
N LYS A 137 1.24 -8.09 8.87
CA LYS A 137 1.50 -8.57 10.23
C LYS A 137 1.92 -10.04 10.25
N TYR A 138 1.28 -10.88 9.45
CA TYR A 138 1.66 -12.28 9.32
C TYR A 138 3.10 -12.42 8.81
N ILE A 139 3.47 -11.71 7.74
CA ILE A 139 4.83 -11.73 7.18
C ILE A 139 5.87 -11.30 8.22
N LEU A 140 5.64 -10.16 8.90
CA LEU A 140 6.56 -9.65 9.91
C LEU A 140 6.70 -10.58 11.11
N LYS A 141 5.61 -11.26 11.50
CA LYS A 141 5.65 -12.24 12.58
C LYS A 141 6.54 -13.44 12.26
N LEU A 142 6.60 -13.86 10.99
CA LEU A 142 7.47 -14.98 10.59
C LEU A 142 8.95 -14.63 10.81
N ILE A 143 9.33 -13.36 10.76
CA ILE A 143 10.71 -12.87 10.95
C ILE A 143 10.93 -12.20 12.31
N ASN A 144 9.96 -12.28 13.23
CA ASN A 144 9.98 -11.65 14.55
C ASN A 144 10.16 -10.11 14.53
N ASP A 145 9.52 -9.43 13.57
CA ASP A 145 9.63 -7.97 13.39
C ASP A 145 8.27 -7.23 13.38
N GLU A 146 7.23 -7.84 13.95
CA GLU A 146 5.86 -7.29 13.94
C GLU A 146 5.64 -6.14 14.92
N LYS A 147 6.55 -5.95 15.90
CA LYS A 147 6.34 -5.05 17.05
C LYS A 147 6.04 -3.61 16.65
N ASP A 148 6.78 -3.08 15.67
CA ASP A 148 6.60 -1.69 15.24
C ASP A 148 5.27 -1.50 14.51
N LEU A 149 4.85 -2.50 13.72
CA LEU A 149 3.55 -2.46 13.05
C LEU A 149 2.43 -2.52 14.08
N ASP A 150 2.53 -3.39 15.09
CA ASP A 150 1.55 -3.48 16.17
C ASP A 150 1.38 -2.16 16.93
N ASN A 151 2.48 -1.45 17.19
CA ASN A 151 2.43 -0.12 17.80
C ASN A 151 1.74 0.90 16.87
N LEU A 152 2.05 0.86 15.57
CA LEU A 152 1.45 1.76 14.58
C LEU A 152 -0.06 1.56 14.46
N LEU A 153 -0.53 0.30 14.43
CA LEU A 153 -1.94 -0.05 14.28
C LEU A 153 -2.76 0.29 15.55
N LYS A 154 -2.22 0.07 16.75
CA LYS A 154 -2.90 0.38 18.02
C LYS A 154 -3.15 1.87 18.23
N ASN A 155 -2.19 2.71 17.85
CA ASN A 155 -2.26 4.16 18.05
C ASN A 155 -3.44 4.81 17.29
N ARG A 156 -3.91 4.20 16.20
CA ARG A 156 -5.11 4.68 15.50
C ARG A 156 -6.39 4.25 16.21
N THR A 157 -6.49 2.99 16.62
CA THR A 157 -7.69 2.48 17.31
C THR A 157 -8.02 3.30 18.54
N GLN A 158 -7.01 3.80 19.27
CA GLN A 158 -7.21 4.69 20.42
C GLN A 158 -7.70 6.09 20.04
N LYS A 159 -7.29 6.65 18.89
CA LYS A 159 -7.78 7.95 18.42
C LYS A 159 -9.23 7.89 17.95
N GLU A 160 -9.64 6.78 17.34
CA GLU A 160 -11.04 6.57 16.92
C GLU A 160 -11.98 6.32 18.11
N LEU A 161 -11.48 5.79 19.24
CA LEU A 161 -12.25 5.61 20.48
C LEU A 161 -12.37 6.87 21.35
N ALA A 162 -11.59 7.92 21.04
CA ALA A 162 -11.54 9.17 21.81
C ALA A 162 -12.27 10.35 21.12
N GLN A 163 -12.93 10.10 19.99
CA GLN A 163 -13.78 11.04 19.24
C GLN A 163 -15.24 10.61 19.33
#